data_AF-A0A8J7TAR1-F1
#
_entry.id   AF-A0A8J7TAR1-F1
#
_cell.length_a   1.000
_cell.length_b   1.000
_cell.length_c   1.000
_cell.angle_alpha   90.00
_cell.angle_beta   90.00
_cell.angle_gamma   90.00
#
_symmetry.space_group_name_H-M   'P 1'
#
loop_
_entity.id
_entity.type
_entity.pdbx_description
1 polymer ?
#
loop_
_entity_poly.entity_id
_entity_poly.type
_entity_poly.pdbx_seq_one_letter_code
_entity_poly.pdbx_strand_id
1 'polypeptide(L)'
;MLLQHCYKTVANLIERRLFETKENKRLLEKSQRIEAILASLQASGAEPGQLAEVEEMITAPERQQLEALRRHVNKLDSSENQVDETIFLLESYISSTRASR
;
A
#
# COMPACT_ATOMS: atom_id res chain seq x y z
N MET A 1 -10.36 20.63 -18.21
CA MET A 1 -11.39 20.09 -17.29
C MET A 1 -11.02 18.66 -16.88
N LEU A 2 -11.06 17.64 -17.75
CA LEU A 2 -10.79 16.24 -17.34
C LEU A 2 -9.39 15.99 -16.76
N LEU A 3 -8.31 16.46 -17.43
CA LEU A 3 -6.93 16.29 -16.95
C LEU A 3 -6.72 16.82 -15.51
N GLN A 4 -7.32 17.98 -15.20
CA GLN A 4 -7.27 18.55 -13.85
C GLN A 4 -8.01 17.68 -12.82
N HIS A 5 -9.10 17.03 -13.21
CA HIS A 5 -9.78 16.07 -12.33
C HIS A 5 -8.91 14.84 -12.10
N CYS A 6 -8.21 14.34 -13.12
CA CYS A 6 -7.27 13.23 -12.97
C CYS A 6 -6.18 13.54 -11.93
N TYR A 7 -5.54 14.71 -11.99
CA TYR A 7 -4.56 15.11 -10.97
C TYR A 7 -5.16 15.17 -9.56
N LYS A 8 -6.35 15.77 -9.42
CA LYS A 8 -7.04 15.83 -8.12
C LYS A 8 -7.38 14.43 -7.61
N THR A 9 -7.79 13.53 -8.49
CA THR A 9 -8.08 12.13 -8.14
C THR A 9 -6.83 11.42 -7.65
N VAL A 10 -5.70 11.51 -8.36
CA VAL A 10 -4.42 10.92 -7.90
C VAL A 10 -4.01 11.46 -6.54
N ALA A 11 -4.07 12.78 -6.35
CA ALA A 11 -3.76 13.39 -5.06
C ALA A 11 -4.65 12.84 -3.93
N ASN A 12 -5.95 12.70 -4.17
CA ASN A 12 -6.88 12.15 -3.19
C ASN A 12 -6.60 10.67 -2.87
N LEU A 13 -6.23 9.86 -3.87
CA LEU A 13 -5.87 8.45 -3.68
C LEU A 13 -4.60 8.34 -2.81
N ILE A 14 -3.57 9.14 -3.11
CA ILE A 14 -2.33 9.20 -2.35
C ILE A 14 -2.60 9.61 -0.90
N GLU A 15 -3.34 10.71 -0.69
CA GLU A 15 -3.70 11.19 0.65
C GLU A 15 -4.46 10.13 1.43
N ARG A 16 -5.38 9.39 0.77
CA ARG A 16 -6.11 8.31 1.41
C ARG A 16 -5.19 7.16 1.82
N ARG A 17 -4.25 6.76 0.96
CA ARG A 17 -3.26 5.71 1.27
C ARG A 17 -2.37 6.11 2.44
N LEU A 18 -1.89 7.35 2.44
CA LEU A 18 -1.07 7.90 3.53
C LEU A 18 -1.85 7.94 4.85
N PHE A 19 -3.12 8.36 4.80
CA PHE A 19 -4.01 8.33 5.96
C PHE A 19 -4.17 6.91 6.53
N GLU A 20 -4.51 5.93 5.69
CA GLU A 20 -4.70 4.54 6.14
C GLU A 20 -3.42 3.94 6.72
N THR A 21 -2.27 4.23 6.11
CA THR A 21 -0.95 3.81 6.61
C THR A 21 -0.64 4.45 7.96
N LYS A 22 -0.93 5.74 8.11
CA LYS A 22 -0.69 6.50 9.35
C LYS A 22 -1.55 5.98 10.51
N GLU A 23 -2.84 5.77 10.29
CA GLU A 23 -3.76 5.27 11.32
C GLU A 23 -3.37 3.87 11.81
N ASN A 24 -2.81 3.05 10.92
CA ASN A 24 -2.39 1.67 11.24
C ASN A 24 -0.90 1.55 11.58
N LYS A 25 -0.17 2.66 11.72
CA LYS A 25 1.30 2.68 11.90
C LYS A 25 1.78 1.75 13.03
N ARG A 26 1.13 1.78 14.19
CA ARG A 26 1.52 0.94 15.35
C ARG A 26 1.39 -0.55 15.04
N LEU A 27 0.31 -0.94 14.35
CA LEU A 27 0.05 -2.33 13.99
C LEU A 27 1.04 -2.81 12.91
N LEU A 28 1.35 -1.96 11.94
CA LEU A 28 2.37 -2.22 10.92
C LEU A 28 3.76 -2.41 11.54
N GLU A 29 4.17 -1.51 12.44
CA GLU A 29 5.45 -1.62 13.16
C GLU A 29 5.52 -2.89 14.01
N LYS A 30 4.41 -3.28 14.64
CA LYS A 30 4.31 -4.55 15.38
C LYS A 30 4.49 -5.75 14.44
N SER A 31 3.78 -5.78 13.31
CA SER A 31 3.92 -6.85 12.30
C SER A 31 5.34 -6.98 11.79
N GLN A 32 5.96 -5.85 11.42
CA GLN A 32 7.32 -5.82 10.90
C GLN A 32 8.35 -6.34 11.91
N ARG A 33 8.21 -5.99 13.19
CA ARG A 33 9.09 -6.51 14.25
C ARG A 33 8.95 -8.02 14.41
N ILE A 34 7.72 -8.53 14.39
CA ILE A 34 7.43 -9.96 14.51
C ILE A 34 8.00 -10.74 13.31
N GLU A 35 7.79 -10.24 12.09
CA GLU A 35 8.39 -10.80 10.87
C GLU A 35 9.92 -10.84 10.93
N ALA A 36 10.55 -9.78 11.46
CA ALA A 36 12.01 -9.75 11.64
C ALA A 36 12.51 -10.78 12.66
N ILE A 37 11.78 -10.99 13.76
CA ILE A 37 12.10 -12.01 14.75
C ILE A 37 11.94 -13.41 14.13
N LEU A 38 10.83 -13.66 13.43
CA LEU A 38 10.59 -14.94 12.75
C LEU A 38 11.69 -15.26 11.73
N ALA A 39 12.08 -14.29 10.89
CA ALA A 39 13.17 -14.47 9.93
C ALA A 39 14.50 -14.79 10.62
N SER A 40 14.78 -14.14 11.76
CA SER A 40 16.01 -14.38 12.54
C SER A 40 16.02 -15.75 13.21
N LEU A 41 14.87 -16.18 13.75
CA LEU A 41 14.70 -17.50 14.37
C LEU A 41 14.80 -18.62 13.34
N GLN A 42 14.17 -18.45 12.16
CA GLN A 42 14.28 -19.39 11.05
C GLN A 42 15.73 -19.52 10.57
N ALA A 43 16.45 -18.41 10.44
CA ALA A 43 17.87 -18.42 10.06
C ALA A 43 18.77 -19.11 11.11
N SER A 44 18.37 -19.09 12.38
CA SER A 44 19.09 -19.73 13.48
C SER A 44 18.72 -21.21 13.68
N GLY A 45 17.80 -21.74 12.87
CA GLY A 45 17.32 -23.13 12.99
C GLY A 45 16.45 -23.39 14.22
N ALA A 46 15.70 -22.38 14.68
CA ALA A 46 14.83 -22.49 15.84
C ALA A 46 13.75 -23.59 15.67
N GLU A 47 13.38 -24.21 16.79
CA GLU A 47 12.35 -25.25 16.82
C GLU A 47 10.97 -24.70 16.40
N PRO A 48 10.11 -25.51 15.74
CA PRO A 48 8.80 -25.06 15.27
C PRO A 48 7.91 -24.46 16.37
N GLY A 49 8.05 -24.92 17.61
CA GLY A 49 7.31 -24.37 18.75
C GLY A 49 7.64 -22.91 19.04
N GLN A 50 8.91 -22.52 18.92
CA GLN A 50 9.34 -21.13 19.15
C GLN A 50 8.84 -20.19 18.03
N LEU A 51 8.75 -20.71 16.79
CA LEU A 51 8.18 -19.97 15.68
C LEU A 51 6.67 -19.73 15.88
N ALA A 52 5.94 -20.76 16.35
CA ALA A 52 4.52 -20.66 16.64
C ALA A 52 4.21 -19.63 17.74
N GLU A 53 4.99 -19.60 18.82
CA GLU A 53 4.84 -18.61 19.90
C GLU A 53 4.99 -17.17 19.39
N VAL A 54 5.96 -16.93 18.50
CA VAL A 54 6.18 -15.59 17.92
C VAL A 54 5.08 -15.23 16.93
N GLU A 55 4.55 -16.20 16.16
CA GLU A 55 3.39 -15.98 15.32
C GLU A 55 2.15 -15.60 16.14
N GLU A 56 1.92 -16.22 17.28
CA GLU A 56 0.78 -15.93 18.16
C GLU A 56 0.84 -14.53 18.80
N MET A 57 1.98 -13.81 18.71
CA MET A 57 2.08 -12.41 19.14
C MET A 57 1.19 -11.46 18.32
N ILE A 58 0.77 -11.86 17.10
CA ILE A 58 -0.29 -11.18 16.34
C ILE A 58 -1.60 -11.94 16.53
N THR A 59 -2.55 -11.28 17.18
CA THR A 59 -3.87 -11.84 17.44
C THR A 59 -4.69 -11.99 16.15
N ALA A 60 -5.67 -12.89 16.13
CA ALA A 60 -6.51 -13.10 14.96
C ALA A 60 -7.22 -11.81 14.45
N PRO A 61 -7.77 -10.93 15.31
CA PRO A 61 -8.34 -9.65 14.85
C PRO A 61 -7.30 -8.71 14.23
N GLU A 62 -6.09 -8.66 14.78
CA GLU A 62 -4.99 -7.87 14.23
C GLU A 62 -4.56 -8.38 12.85
N ARG A 63 -4.51 -9.70 12.64
CA ARG A 63 -4.24 -10.30 11.32
C ARG A 63 -5.32 -9.92 10.31
N GLN A 64 -6.59 -10.01 10.70
CA GLN A 64 -7.70 -9.61 9.84
C GLN A 64 -7.62 -8.12 9.48
N GLN A 65 -7.25 -7.26 10.42
CA GLN A 65 -7.06 -5.83 10.18
C GLN A 65 -5.89 -5.56 9.22
N LEU A 66 -4.75 -6.25 9.39
CA LEU A 66 -3.60 -6.18 8.49
C LEU A 66 -3.96 -6.64 7.06
N GLU A 67 -4.72 -7.73 6.92
CA GLU A 67 -5.19 -8.19 5.62
C GLU A 67 -6.13 -7.18 4.95
N ALA A 68 -7.07 -6.62 5.70
CA ALA A 68 -7.98 -5.60 5.18
C ALA A 68 -7.22 -4.36 4.70
N LEU A 69 -6.28 -3.88 5.53
CA LEU A 69 -5.40 -2.76 5.18
C LEU A 69 -4.61 -3.04 3.92
N ARG A 70 -3.98 -4.22 3.81
CA ARG A 70 -3.22 -4.61 2.62
C ARG A 70 -4.09 -4.60 1.35
N ARG A 71 -5.31 -5.15 1.42
CA ARG A 71 -6.24 -5.16 0.29
C ARG A 71 -6.64 -3.73 -0.12
N HIS A 72 -6.86 -2.85 0.85
CA HIS A 72 -7.23 -1.46 0.59
C HIS A 72 -6.08 -0.67 -0.04
N VAL A 73 -4.88 -0.74 0.53
CA VAL A 73 -3.68 -0.08 0.00
C VAL A 73 -3.39 -0.56 -1.43
N ASN A 74 -3.41 -1.87 -1.67
CA ASN A 74 -3.20 -2.42 -3.02
C ASN A 74 -4.23 -1.89 -4.04
N LYS A 75 -5.48 -1.67 -3.61
CA LYS A 75 -6.52 -1.11 -4.47
C LYS A 75 -6.27 0.36 -4.76
N LEU A 76 -5.80 1.13 -3.78
CA LEU A 76 -5.42 2.53 -3.97
C LEU A 76 -4.23 2.64 -4.93
N ASP A 77 -3.18 1.85 -4.73
CA ASP A 77 -2.00 1.81 -5.60
C ASP A 77 -2.37 1.45 -7.06
N SER A 78 -3.21 0.44 -7.24
CA SER A 78 -3.69 0.06 -8.57
C SER A 78 -4.51 1.19 -9.23
N SER A 79 -5.37 1.85 -8.45
CA SER A 79 -6.15 3.00 -8.92
C SER A 79 -5.27 4.19 -9.29
N GLU A 80 -4.20 4.44 -8.53
CA GLU A 80 -3.22 5.51 -8.84
C GLU A 80 -2.59 5.27 -10.22
N ASN A 81 -2.13 4.05 -10.51
CA ASN A 81 -1.55 3.69 -11.80
C ASN A 81 -2.56 3.83 -12.95
N GLN A 82 -3.82 3.43 -12.76
CA GLN A 82 -4.85 3.55 -13.80
C GLN A 82 -5.16 5.01 -14.15
N VAL A 83 -5.17 5.90 -13.16
CA VAL A 83 -5.40 7.32 -13.42
C VAL A 83 -4.17 7.94 -14.10
N ASP A 84 -2.96 7.49 -13.77
CA ASP A 84 -1.72 7.93 -14.44
C ASP A 84 -1.72 7.61 -15.95
N GLU A 85 -2.16 6.41 -16.35
CA GLU A 85 -2.33 6.05 -17.76
C GLU A 85 -3.28 7.03 -18.49
N THR A 86 -4.35 7.45 -17.81
CA THR A 86 -5.29 8.44 -18.36
C THR A 86 -4.66 9.82 -18.47
N ILE A 87 -3.88 10.25 -17.48
CA ILE A 87 -3.13 11.51 -17.50
C ILE A 87 -2.20 11.53 -18.71
N PHE A 88 -1.41 10.47 -18.89
CA PHE A 88 -0.46 10.35 -20.00
C PHE A 88 -1.13 10.55 -21.38
N LEU A 89 -2.27 9.90 -21.62
CA LEU A 89 -3.00 10.04 -22.89
C LEU A 89 -3.51 11.47 -23.10
N LEU A 90 -4.09 12.08 -22.06
CA LEU A 90 -4.63 13.44 -22.13
C LEU A 90 -3.52 14.48 -22.35
N GLU A 91 -2.41 14.37 -21.62
CA GLU A 91 -1.24 15.24 -21.78
C GLU A 91 -0.61 15.12 -23.17
N SER A 92 -0.48 13.89 -23.68
CA SER A 92 0.07 13.63 -25.02
C SER A 92 -0.78 14.27 -26.12
N TYR A 93 -2.11 14.13 -26.02
CA TYR A 93 -3.04 14.75 -26.95
C TYR A 93 -3.00 16.29 -26.89
N ILE A 94 -3.00 16.85 -25.68
CA ILE A 94 -2.92 18.32 -25.49
C ILE A 94 -1.59 18.86 -26.01
N SER A 95 -0.48 18.16 -25.78
CA SER A 95 0.85 18.60 -26.19
C SER A 95 1.01 18.57 -27.71
N SER A 96 0.60 17.48 -28.36
CA SER A 96 0.67 17.33 -29.83
C SER A 96 -0.20 18.36 -30.57
N THR A 97 -1.41 18.63 -30.08
CA THR A 97 -2.29 19.63 -30.68
C THR A 97 -1.82 21.07 -30.46
N ARG A 98 -1.11 21.36 -29.36
CA ARG A 98 -0.46 22.66 -29.14
C ARG A 98 0.76 22.87 -30.03
N ALA A 99 1.55 21.82 -30.29
CA ALA A 99 2.72 21.89 -31.17
C ALA A 99 2.36 22.01 -32.66
N SER A 100 1.13 21.62 -33.03
CA SER A 100 0.62 21.69 -34.41
C SER A 100 -0.09 23.00 -34.75
N ARG A 101 -0.12 23.97 -33.83
CA ARG A 101 -0.68 25.32 -34.00
C ARG A 101 0.45 26.35 -33.97
#